data_AF-A0A4Q2YTE6-F1
#
_entry.id   AF-A0A4Q2YTE6-F1
#
_cell.length_a   1.000
_cell.length_b   1.000
_cell.length_c   1.000
_cell.angle_alpha   90.00
_cell.angle_beta   90.00
_cell.angle_gamma   90.00
#
_symmetry.space_group_name_H-M   'P 1'
#
loop_
_entity.id
_entity.type
_entity.pdbx_description
1 polymer ?
#
loop_
_entity_poly.entity_id
_entity_poly.type
_entity_poly.pdbx_seq_one_letter_code
_entity_poly.pdbx_strand_id
1 'polypeptide(L)'
;AYPGRAIASLIMAVVCTLLVLVLPAVTKTLVDEVIGNRREDLLLSTGLLGIGAIFLRQLLFTLRTYGTNAWQQQLTHDLRTALYNKLQRLPIKWFDTHSSGEIMSRVASDVPTTDRVIVETIDQAIPAVLQFAIIAGWMAYQSWELMLVTLAPLPIIGVITTLYTRRAEPRWRESSEATADLNALLHDNLAGIRQIKAYTVEPEALDRFGEASRRAGEKHMRVMKGQALVWPGVSLLAESGIILMLGCGAWWTLQGRMEAGTPVAFLVAWGFLFDPISRINHLTQVFLGGKVAAKRVFDILDLPDESNITEGERPAEFRGRVEFEHANFSYDPDTPAVQDISLVAEPGMTVALVGPTGAGKSTILNL
;
A
#
# COMPACT_ATOMS: atom_id res chain seq x y z
N ALA A 1 -6.76 13.65 -20.17
CA ALA A 1 -5.30 13.51 -20.00
C ALA A 1 -4.91 12.20 -19.32
N TYR A 2 -5.56 11.83 -18.21
CA TYR A 2 -5.28 10.60 -17.44
C TYR A 2 -5.34 9.25 -18.19
N PRO A 3 -6.36 8.95 -19.02
CA PRO A 3 -6.42 7.64 -19.68
C PRO A 3 -5.29 7.42 -20.69
N GLY A 4 -4.86 8.48 -21.40
CA GLY A 4 -3.76 8.37 -22.36
C GLY A 4 -2.40 8.05 -21.70
N ARG A 5 -2.13 8.64 -20.52
CA ARG A 5 -0.91 8.34 -19.76
C ARG A 5 -0.93 6.94 -19.15
N ALA A 6 -2.08 6.48 -18.66
CA ALA A 6 -2.25 5.13 -18.15
C ALA A 6 -2.11 4.06 -19.25
N ILE A 7 -2.64 4.33 -20.45
CA ILE A 7 -2.45 3.43 -21.61
C ILE A 7 -0.98 3.40 -22.03
N ALA A 8 -0.32 4.56 -22.09
CA ALA A 8 1.10 4.63 -22.43
C ALA A 8 1.98 3.88 -21.42
N SER A 9 1.71 4.02 -20.11
CA SER A 9 2.46 3.28 -19.08
C SER A 9 2.23 1.77 -19.18
N LEU A 10 0.99 1.35 -19.47
CA LEU A 10 0.66 -0.06 -19.69
C LEU A 10 1.37 -0.63 -20.93
N ILE A 11 1.41 0.12 -22.04
CA ILE A 11 2.13 -0.31 -23.25
C ILE A 11 3.63 -0.43 -22.95
N MET A 12 4.23 0.57 -22.29
CA MET A 12 5.63 0.50 -21.87
C MET A 12 5.87 -0.69 -20.93
N ALA A 13 4.91 -1.02 -20.08
CA ALA A 13 4.98 -2.19 -19.22
C ALA A 13 5.06 -3.49 -20.02
N VAL A 14 4.15 -3.67 -20.98
CA VAL A 14 4.12 -4.84 -21.86
C VAL A 14 5.43 -4.96 -22.64
N VAL A 15 5.93 -3.86 -23.20
CA VAL A 15 7.20 -3.84 -23.95
C VAL A 15 8.38 -4.19 -23.04
N CYS A 16 8.46 -3.60 -21.84
CA CYS A 16 9.49 -3.95 -20.86
C CYS A 16 9.44 -5.42 -20.47
N THR A 17 8.24 -5.98 -20.30
CA THR A 17 8.06 -7.40 -19.98
C THR A 17 8.48 -8.30 -21.12
N LEU A 18 8.18 -7.95 -22.38
CA LEU A 18 8.65 -8.71 -23.55
C LEU A 18 10.18 -8.71 -23.65
N LEU A 19 10.83 -7.59 -23.33
CA LEU A 19 12.29 -7.48 -23.33
C LEU A 19 12.98 -8.40 -22.29
N VAL A 20 12.24 -8.92 -21.29
CA VAL A 20 12.78 -9.92 -20.34
C VAL A 20 13.21 -11.20 -21.05
N LEU A 21 12.55 -11.58 -22.16
CA LEU A 21 12.89 -12.78 -22.93
C LEU A 21 14.21 -12.67 -23.68
N VAL A 22 14.70 -11.46 -23.91
CA VAL A 22 15.91 -11.26 -24.73
C VAL A 22 17.12 -11.90 -24.06
N LEU A 23 17.24 -11.81 -22.73
CA LEU A 23 18.40 -12.37 -22.04
C LEU A 23 18.43 -13.92 -22.12
N PRO A 24 17.37 -14.67 -21.77
CA PRO A 24 17.32 -16.11 -22.01
C PRO A 24 17.57 -16.49 -23.48
N ALA A 25 16.97 -15.77 -24.44
CA ALA A 25 17.14 -16.07 -25.86
C ALA A 25 18.58 -15.85 -26.34
N VAL A 26 19.20 -14.73 -25.95
CA VAL A 26 20.61 -14.43 -26.25
C VAL A 26 21.52 -15.46 -25.62
N THR A 27 21.28 -15.86 -24.37
CA THR A 27 22.05 -16.92 -23.72
C THR A 27 21.94 -18.24 -24.49
N LYS A 28 20.74 -18.61 -24.95
CA LYS A 28 20.56 -19.81 -25.80
C LYS A 28 21.43 -19.73 -27.05
N THR A 29 21.32 -18.65 -27.82
CA THR A 29 22.08 -18.46 -29.08
C THR A 29 23.59 -18.47 -28.85
N LEU A 30 24.07 -17.87 -27.76
CA LEU A 30 25.49 -17.91 -27.39
C LEU A 30 25.97 -19.34 -27.09
N VAL A 31 25.13 -20.17 -26.47
CA VAL A 31 25.51 -21.57 -26.18
C VAL A 31 25.44 -22.44 -27.43
N ASP A 32 24.34 -22.36 -28.17
CA ASP A 32 24.08 -23.26 -29.30
C ASP A 32 24.88 -22.88 -30.56
N GLU A 33 24.86 -21.60 -30.96
CA GLU A 33 25.51 -21.17 -32.21
C GLU A 33 26.96 -20.77 -32.02
N VAL A 34 27.28 -19.96 -30.99
CA VAL A 34 28.65 -19.48 -30.80
C VAL A 34 29.53 -20.58 -30.23
N ILE A 35 29.15 -21.19 -29.11
CA ILE A 35 29.98 -22.23 -28.46
C ILE A 35 29.83 -23.57 -29.20
N GLY A 36 28.59 -24.00 -29.49
CA GLY A 36 28.31 -25.28 -30.14
C GLY A 36 28.85 -25.36 -31.57
N ASN A 37 28.47 -24.39 -32.42
CA ASN A 37 28.87 -24.36 -33.83
C ASN A 37 30.18 -23.58 -34.11
N ARG A 38 30.86 -23.09 -33.06
CA ARG A 38 32.12 -22.30 -33.14
C ARG A 38 32.03 -21.09 -34.08
N ARG A 39 30.88 -20.42 -34.11
CA ARG A 39 30.66 -19.18 -34.89
C ARG A 39 31.10 -17.95 -34.12
N GLU A 40 32.39 -17.65 -34.17
CA GLU A 40 32.99 -16.48 -33.50
C GLU A 40 32.47 -15.14 -34.04
N ASP A 41 32.00 -15.11 -35.28
CA ASP A 41 31.40 -13.95 -35.94
C ASP A 41 30.10 -13.48 -35.26
N LEU A 42 29.34 -14.41 -34.67
CA LEU A 42 28.08 -14.12 -33.99
C LEU A 42 28.27 -13.65 -32.54
N LEU A 43 29.47 -13.79 -31.99
CA LEU A 43 29.76 -13.52 -30.57
C LEU A 43 29.55 -12.03 -30.25
N LEU A 44 30.13 -11.16 -31.08
CA LEU A 44 30.12 -9.72 -30.88
C LEU A 44 28.75 -9.12 -31.22
N SER A 45 28.09 -9.61 -32.27
CA SER A 45 26.75 -9.16 -32.67
C SER A 45 25.68 -9.57 -31.65
N THR A 46 25.67 -10.83 -31.20
CA THR A 46 24.71 -11.33 -30.22
C THR A 46 24.93 -10.69 -28.84
N GLY A 47 26.19 -10.50 -28.44
CA GLY A 47 26.56 -9.79 -27.22
C GLY A 47 26.09 -8.32 -27.22
N LEU A 48 26.37 -7.58 -28.31
CA LEU A 48 25.90 -6.20 -28.46
C LEU A 48 24.37 -6.09 -28.47
N LEU A 49 23.68 -7.05 -29.11
CA LEU A 49 22.22 -7.10 -29.14
C LEU A 49 21.66 -7.33 -27.73
N GLY A 50 22.23 -8.26 -26.96
CA GLY A 50 21.85 -8.51 -25.58
C GLY A 50 22.06 -7.29 -24.67
N ILE A 51 23.23 -6.65 -24.74
CA ILE A 51 23.53 -5.42 -23.98
C ILE A 51 22.59 -4.29 -24.39
N GLY A 52 22.39 -4.09 -25.70
CA GLY A 52 21.48 -3.08 -26.24
C GLY A 52 20.04 -3.28 -25.77
N ALA A 53 19.55 -4.52 -25.73
CA ALA A 53 18.22 -4.84 -25.22
C ALA A 53 18.10 -4.63 -23.71
N ILE A 54 19.11 -4.99 -22.92
CA ILE A 54 19.12 -4.71 -21.47
C ILE A 54 19.11 -3.20 -21.23
N PHE A 55 19.94 -2.44 -21.96
CA PHE A 55 19.99 -0.99 -21.87
C PHE A 55 18.63 -0.36 -22.24
N LEU A 56 18.03 -0.79 -23.35
CA LEU A 56 16.71 -0.34 -23.78
C LEU A 56 15.63 -0.67 -22.75
N ARG A 57 15.65 -1.89 -22.19
CA ARG A 57 14.73 -2.29 -21.11
C ARG A 57 14.88 -1.39 -19.89
N GLN A 58 16.11 -1.09 -19.46
CA GLN A 58 16.36 -0.24 -18.31
C GLN A 58 15.97 1.22 -18.56
N LEU A 59 16.20 1.72 -19.78
CA LEU A 59 15.77 3.04 -20.20
C LEU A 59 14.24 3.16 -20.18
N LEU A 60 13.53 2.20 -20.79
CA LEU A 60 12.07 2.16 -20.80
C LEU A 60 11.50 2.02 -19.38
N PHE A 61 12.10 1.18 -18.53
CA PHE A 61 11.72 1.05 -17.13
C PHE A 61 11.87 2.37 -16.37
N THR A 62 12.97 3.10 -16.60
CA THR A 62 13.23 4.41 -15.98
C THR A 62 12.22 5.46 -16.44
N LEU A 63 11.98 5.57 -17.75
CA LEU A 63 11.00 6.50 -18.32
C LEU A 63 9.59 6.22 -17.80
N ARG A 64 9.21 4.95 -17.76
CA ARG A 64 7.93 4.50 -17.19
C ARG A 64 7.81 4.84 -15.72
N THR A 65 8.84 4.58 -14.92
CA THR A 65 8.85 4.87 -13.47
C THR A 65 8.69 6.37 -13.24
N TYR A 66 9.42 7.21 -13.99
CA TYR A 66 9.29 8.65 -13.91
C TYR A 66 7.88 9.13 -14.28
N GLY A 67 7.33 8.65 -15.40
CA GLY A 67 5.99 9.00 -15.85
C GLY A 67 4.90 8.57 -14.86
N THR A 68 5.04 7.39 -14.28
CA THR A 68 4.11 6.85 -13.29
C THR A 68 4.17 7.64 -11.98
N ASN A 69 5.37 7.97 -11.50
CA ASN A 69 5.54 8.80 -10.30
C ASN A 69 4.98 10.21 -10.49
N ALA A 70 5.18 10.83 -11.67
CA ALA A 70 4.61 12.13 -11.97
C ALA A 70 3.07 12.08 -12.01
N TRP A 71 2.50 11.01 -12.53
CA TRP A 71 1.06 10.78 -12.52
C TRP A 71 0.51 10.58 -11.11
N GLN A 72 1.18 9.76 -10.29
CA GLN A 72 0.85 9.53 -8.88
C GLN A 72 0.79 10.87 -8.12
N GLN A 73 1.80 11.74 -8.27
CA GLN A 73 1.78 13.04 -7.59
C GLN A 73 0.62 13.94 -8.01
N GLN A 74 0.19 13.90 -9.27
CA GLN A 74 -0.99 14.64 -9.73
C GLN A 74 -2.28 14.08 -9.11
N LEU A 75 -2.43 12.75 -9.06
CA LEU A 75 -3.60 12.12 -8.46
C LEU A 75 -3.67 12.38 -6.95
N THR A 76 -2.55 12.30 -6.24
CA THR A 76 -2.45 12.72 -4.83
C THR A 76 -2.83 14.20 -4.65
N HIS A 77 -2.39 15.09 -5.53
CA HIS A 77 -2.73 16.51 -5.46
C HIS A 77 -4.23 16.76 -5.65
N ASP A 78 -4.84 16.13 -6.67
CA ASP A 78 -6.26 16.25 -6.96
C ASP A 78 -7.12 15.73 -5.79
N LEU A 79 -6.77 14.57 -5.24
CA LEU A 79 -7.46 13.99 -4.07
C LEU A 79 -7.32 14.86 -2.82
N ARG A 80 -6.12 15.40 -2.54
CA ARG A 80 -5.91 16.33 -1.42
C ARG A 80 -6.75 17.59 -1.57
N THR A 81 -6.80 18.14 -2.77
CA THR A 81 -7.56 19.35 -3.07
C THR A 81 -9.06 19.10 -2.96
N ALA A 82 -9.54 17.97 -3.50
CA ALA A 82 -10.95 17.56 -3.38
C ALA A 82 -11.35 17.36 -1.91
N LEU A 83 -10.54 16.64 -1.14
CA LEU A 83 -10.80 16.39 0.28
C LEU A 83 -10.75 17.69 1.08
N TYR A 84 -9.78 18.56 0.83
CA TYR A 84 -9.69 19.86 1.50
C TYR A 84 -10.89 20.76 1.17
N ASN A 85 -11.28 20.84 -0.10
CA ASN A 85 -12.48 21.58 -0.51
C ASN A 85 -13.74 21.00 0.13
N LYS A 86 -13.81 19.68 0.28
CA LYS A 86 -14.93 19.03 0.97
C LYS A 86 -14.98 19.44 2.43
N LEU A 87 -13.86 19.35 3.15
CA LEU A 87 -13.77 19.72 4.56
C LEU A 87 -14.26 21.15 4.79
N GLN A 88 -13.95 22.09 3.89
CA GLN A 88 -14.41 23.50 3.98
C GLN A 88 -15.93 23.68 3.79
N ARG A 89 -16.63 22.65 3.31
CA ARG A 89 -18.09 22.68 3.09
C ARG A 89 -18.84 21.78 4.05
N LEU A 90 -18.16 21.10 4.97
CA LEU A 90 -18.85 20.23 5.93
C LEU A 90 -19.49 21.06 7.05
N PRO A 91 -20.65 20.64 7.56
CA PRO A 91 -21.28 21.29 8.71
C PRO A 91 -20.35 21.33 9.93
N ILE A 92 -20.38 22.42 10.70
CA ILE A 92 -19.57 22.60 11.92
C ILE A 92 -19.74 21.41 12.90
N LYS A 93 -20.97 20.86 13.01
CA LYS A 93 -21.28 19.69 13.85
C LYS A 93 -20.37 18.48 13.58
N TRP A 94 -19.88 18.32 12.35
CA TRP A 94 -18.98 17.22 12.02
C TRP A 94 -17.62 17.37 12.73
N PHE A 95 -17.13 18.59 12.88
CA PHE A 95 -15.86 18.89 13.56
C PHE A 95 -15.94 18.75 15.08
N ASP A 96 -17.14 18.86 15.67
CA ASP A 96 -17.34 18.63 17.11
C ASP A 96 -17.08 17.16 17.52
N THR A 97 -17.17 16.22 16.56
CA THR A 97 -17.01 14.78 16.79
C THR A 97 -15.70 14.20 16.26
N HIS A 98 -14.91 14.98 15.51
CA HIS A 98 -13.67 14.53 14.88
C HIS A 98 -12.49 15.42 15.29
N SER A 99 -11.45 14.81 15.85
CA SER A 99 -10.27 15.55 16.28
C SER A 99 -9.47 16.10 15.08
N SER A 100 -8.85 17.27 15.25
CA SER A 100 -7.97 17.86 14.24
C SER A 100 -6.80 16.94 13.86
N GLY A 101 -6.28 16.15 14.80
CA GLY A 101 -5.25 15.14 14.56
C GLY A 101 -5.74 13.99 13.68
N GLU A 102 -6.98 13.52 13.87
CA GLU A 102 -7.58 12.51 13.00
C GLU A 102 -7.74 13.04 11.58
N ILE A 103 -8.29 14.25 11.42
CA ILE A 103 -8.49 14.89 10.11
C ILE A 103 -7.13 15.06 9.40
N MET A 104 -6.11 15.52 10.12
CA MET A 104 -4.75 15.66 9.59
C MET A 104 -4.19 14.32 9.12
N SER A 105 -4.40 13.24 9.87
CA SER A 105 -3.99 11.88 9.48
C SER A 105 -4.68 11.41 8.20
N ARG A 106 -5.98 11.70 8.03
CA ARG A 106 -6.74 11.38 6.81
C ARG A 106 -6.11 12.05 5.58
N VAL A 107 -5.80 13.34 5.69
CA VAL A 107 -5.22 14.12 4.58
C VAL A 107 -3.76 13.74 4.31
N ALA A 108 -2.95 13.58 5.36
CA ALA A 108 -1.51 13.39 5.25
C ALA A 108 -1.12 11.94 4.95
N SER A 109 -1.86 10.96 5.47
CA SER A 109 -1.53 9.53 5.37
C SER A 109 -2.51 8.76 4.48
N ASP A 110 -3.83 8.94 4.66
CA ASP A 110 -4.81 8.11 3.95
C ASP A 110 -4.89 8.47 2.45
N VAL A 111 -4.78 9.76 2.08
CA VAL A 111 -4.79 10.18 0.67
C VAL A 111 -3.60 9.59 -0.12
N PRO A 112 -2.33 9.73 0.31
CA PRO A 112 -1.21 9.10 -0.40
C PRO A 112 -1.32 7.57 -0.45
N THR A 113 -1.84 6.95 0.61
CA THR A 113 -2.02 5.49 0.66
C THR A 113 -3.09 5.01 -0.34
N THR A 114 -4.17 5.78 -0.49
CA THR A 114 -5.24 5.55 -1.47
C THR A 114 -4.73 5.66 -2.90
N ASP A 115 -3.90 6.65 -3.18
CA ASP A 115 -3.31 6.83 -4.50
C ASP A 115 -2.30 5.72 -4.82
N ARG A 116 -1.41 5.43 -3.85
CA ARG A 116 -0.40 4.37 -3.96
C ARG A 116 -1.02 3.03 -4.35
N VAL A 117 -2.15 2.66 -3.75
CA VAL A 117 -2.78 1.38 -4.08
C VAL A 117 -3.27 1.32 -5.52
N ILE A 118 -3.84 2.41 -6.04
CA ILE A 118 -4.35 2.47 -7.41
C ILE A 118 -3.17 2.36 -8.39
N VAL A 119 -2.13 3.16 -8.16
CA VAL A 119 -0.98 3.24 -9.05
C VAL A 119 -0.13 1.98 -9.00
N GLU A 120 0.29 1.52 -7.81
CA GLU A 120 1.17 0.34 -7.70
C GLU A 120 0.47 -0.95 -8.12
N THR A 121 -0.85 -1.10 -7.88
CA THR A 121 -1.58 -2.29 -8.35
C THR A 121 -1.57 -2.36 -9.88
N ILE A 122 -1.86 -1.26 -10.56
CA ILE A 122 -1.87 -1.22 -12.03
C ILE A 122 -0.44 -1.39 -12.57
N ASP A 123 0.53 -0.71 -11.96
CA ASP A 123 1.91 -0.66 -12.44
C ASP A 123 2.70 -1.94 -12.14
N GLN A 124 2.37 -2.69 -11.10
CA GLN A 124 3.13 -3.89 -10.73
C GLN A 124 2.35 -5.20 -10.92
N ALA A 125 1.04 -5.25 -10.65
CA ALA A 125 0.29 -6.51 -10.72
C ALA A 125 0.18 -7.01 -12.17
N ILE A 126 -0.22 -6.14 -13.09
CA ILE A 126 -0.40 -6.50 -14.50
C ILE A 126 0.92 -6.99 -15.10
N PRO A 127 2.06 -6.28 -14.95
CA PRO A 127 3.31 -6.73 -15.54
C PRO A 127 3.87 -7.98 -14.86
N ALA A 128 3.63 -8.18 -13.57
CA ALA A 128 4.01 -9.41 -12.88
C ALA A 128 3.30 -10.64 -13.47
N VAL A 129 1.97 -10.55 -13.64
CA VAL A 129 1.17 -11.63 -14.26
C VAL A 129 1.59 -11.85 -15.72
N LEU A 130 1.77 -10.77 -16.48
CA LEU A 130 2.25 -10.86 -17.86
C LEU A 130 3.65 -11.46 -17.95
N GLN A 131 4.57 -11.09 -17.05
CA GLN A 131 5.93 -11.61 -17.02
C GLN A 131 5.93 -13.12 -16.79
N PHE A 132 5.15 -13.58 -15.80
CA PHE A 132 4.99 -15.01 -15.54
C PHE A 132 4.43 -15.73 -16.77
N ALA A 133 3.35 -15.21 -17.37
CA ALA A 133 2.72 -15.83 -18.54
C ALA A 133 3.63 -15.87 -19.77
N ILE A 134 4.35 -14.78 -20.05
CA ILE A 134 5.27 -14.66 -21.19
C ILE A 134 6.46 -15.62 -21.03
N ILE A 135 7.05 -15.69 -19.84
CA ILE A 135 8.18 -16.59 -19.57
C ILE A 135 7.74 -18.05 -19.60
N ALA A 136 6.64 -18.39 -18.92
CA ALA A 136 6.11 -19.74 -18.92
C ALA A 136 5.72 -20.19 -20.34
N GLY A 137 5.10 -19.31 -21.13
CA GLY A 137 4.75 -19.55 -22.53
C GLY A 137 5.98 -19.74 -23.41
N TRP A 138 7.02 -18.91 -23.24
CA TRP A 138 8.29 -19.06 -23.95
C TRP A 138 9.00 -20.37 -23.58
N MET A 139 9.03 -20.75 -22.30
CA MET A 139 9.58 -22.03 -21.86
C MET A 139 8.81 -23.20 -22.46
N ALA A 140 7.47 -23.15 -22.44
CA ALA A 140 6.62 -24.19 -23.03
C ALA A 140 6.87 -24.36 -24.53
N TYR A 141 7.10 -23.25 -25.25
CA TYR A 141 7.44 -23.26 -26.67
C TYR A 141 8.79 -23.94 -26.94
N GLN A 142 9.78 -23.76 -26.07
CA GLN A 142 11.11 -24.37 -26.23
C GLN A 142 11.12 -25.86 -25.86
N SER A 143 10.54 -26.22 -24.72
CA SER A 143 10.28 -27.61 -24.33
C SER A 143 9.23 -27.62 -23.21
N TRP A 144 8.05 -28.13 -23.53
CA TRP A 144 6.96 -28.24 -22.57
C TRP A 144 7.28 -29.27 -21.47
N GLU A 145 8.03 -30.33 -21.79
CA GLU A 145 8.45 -31.34 -20.82
C GLU A 145 9.41 -30.75 -19.79
N LEU A 146 10.43 -29.99 -20.24
CA LEU A 146 11.38 -29.33 -19.34
C LEU A 146 10.69 -28.26 -18.52
N MET A 147 9.76 -27.51 -19.11
CA MET A 147 8.97 -26.51 -18.41
C MET A 147 8.18 -27.12 -17.26
N LEU A 148 7.54 -28.27 -17.45
CA LEU A 148 6.81 -28.96 -16.37
C LEU A 148 7.75 -29.40 -15.24
N VAL A 149 8.95 -29.90 -15.57
CA VAL A 149 9.96 -30.23 -14.55
C VAL A 149 10.38 -28.98 -13.77
N THR A 150 10.57 -27.86 -14.46
CA THR A 150 10.91 -26.57 -13.85
C THR A 150 9.78 -26.04 -12.95
N LEU A 151 8.52 -26.19 -13.35
CA LEU A 151 7.37 -25.74 -12.55
C LEU A 151 6.99 -26.71 -11.42
N ALA A 152 7.46 -27.96 -11.44
CA ALA A 152 7.06 -28.98 -10.46
C ALA A 152 7.25 -28.59 -8.98
N PRO A 153 8.30 -27.84 -8.57
CA PRO A 153 8.45 -27.36 -7.20
C PRO A 153 7.44 -26.27 -6.82
N LEU A 154 6.93 -25.48 -7.77
CA LEU A 154 6.08 -24.32 -7.47
C LEU A 154 4.76 -24.68 -6.76
N PRO A 155 3.98 -25.70 -7.19
CA PRO A 155 2.81 -26.14 -6.44
C PRO A 155 3.12 -26.54 -4.99
N ILE A 156 4.24 -27.24 -4.77
CA ILE A 156 4.67 -27.67 -3.44
C ILE A 156 5.02 -26.46 -2.57
N ILE A 157 5.79 -25.52 -3.11
CA ILE A 157 6.12 -24.25 -2.44
C ILE A 157 4.84 -23.45 -2.14
N GLY A 158 3.89 -23.40 -3.07
CA GLY A 158 2.61 -22.73 -2.90
C GLY A 158 1.78 -23.32 -1.77
N VAL A 159 1.71 -24.65 -1.67
CA VAL A 159 1.02 -25.36 -0.58
C VAL A 159 1.70 -25.09 0.76
N ILE A 160 3.02 -25.26 0.86
CA ILE A 160 3.79 -25.02 2.10
C ILE A 160 3.61 -23.59 2.58
N THR A 161 3.76 -22.62 1.67
CA THR A 161 3.61 -21.19 1.98
C THR A 161 2.19 -20.88 2.42
N THR A 162 1.17 -21.41 1.73
CA THR A 162 -0.24 -21.16 2.08
C THR A 162 -0.60 -21.73 3.46
N LEU A 163 -0.17 -22.97 3.75
CA LEU A 163 -0.38 -23.61 5.05
C LEU A 163 0.34 -22.85 6.16
N TYR A 164 1.58 -22.42 5.91
CA TYR A 164 2.33 -21.59 6.84
C TYR A 164 1.62 -20.26 7.10
N THR A 165 1.24 -19.51 6.06
CA THR A 165 0.58 -18.21 6.17
C THR A 165 -0.70 -18.33 7.02
N ARG A 166 -1.56 -19.30 6.74
CA ARG A 166 -2.79 -19.54 7.53
C ARG A 166 -2.50 -19.87 8.99
N ARG A 167 -1.43 -20.63 9.27
CA ARG A 167 -1.03 -21.00 10.64
C ARG A 167 -0.32 -19.86 11.38
N ALA A 168 0.38 -18.99 10.65
CA ALA A 168 1.17 -17.89 11.16
C ALA A 168 0.33 -16.63 11.42
N GLU A 169 -0.78 -16.44 10.71
CA GLU A 169 -1.67 -15.27 10.83
C GLU A 169 -2.10 -14.98 12.29
N PRO A 170 -2.58 -15.94 13.09
CA PRO A 170 -2.90 -15.67 14.50
C PRO A 170 -1.68 -15.22 15.33
N ARG A 171 -0.49 -15.76 15.02
CA ARG A 171 0.75 -15.40 15.73
C ARG A 171 1.23 -14.01 15.36
N TRP A 172 1.08 -13.63 14.09
CA TRP A 172 1.31 -12.26 13.62
C TRP A 172 0.36 -11.29 14.29
N ARG A 173 -0.92 -11.64 14.43
CA ARG A 173 -1.90 -10.83 15.16
C ARG A 173 -1.51 -10.65 16.63
N GLU A 174 -1.19 -11.72 17.35
CA GLU A 174 -0.72 -11.63 18.74
C GLU A 174 0.56 -10.80 18.88
N SER A 175 1.49 -10.89 17.91
CA SER A 175 2.70 -10.06 17.90
C SER A 175 2.38 -8.59 17.64
N SER A 176 1.41 -8.30 16.79
CA SER A 176 0.99 -6.93 16.48
C SER A 176 0.26 -6.30 17.67
N GLU A 177 -0.62 -7.05 18.33
CA GLU A 177 -1.34 -6.62 19.54
C GLU A 177 -0.35 -6.30 20.67
N ALA A 178 0.62 -7.17 20.94
CA ALA A 178 1.63 -6.91 21.96
C ALA A 178 2.49 -5.66 21.67
N THR A 179 2.79 -5.39 20.39
CA THR A 179 3.48 -4.16 19.99
C THR A 179 2.59 -2.93 20.11
N ALA A 180 1.29 -3.05 19.82
CA ALA A 180 0.33 -1.97 20.01
C ALA A 180 0.19 -1.60 21.50
N ASP A 181 0.09 -2.59 22.38
CA ASP A 181 0.07 -2.38 23.83
C ASP A 181 1.35 -1.67 24.33
N LEU A 182 2.51 -2.07 23.81
CA LEU A 182 3.78 -1.41 24.11
C LEU A 182 3.79 0.06 23.67
N ASN A 183 3.29 0.34 22.47
CA ASN A 183 3.22 1.70 21.93
C ASN A 183 2.20 2.57 22.69
N ALA A 184 1.06 1.99 23.09
CA ALA A 184 0.08 2.68 23.92
C ALA A 184 0.68 3.04 25.28
N LEU A 185 1.37 2.11 25.93
CA LEU A 185 2.08 2.36 27.19
C LEU A 185 3.15 3.45 27.03
N LEU A 186 3.89 3.46 25.92
CA LEU A 186 4.86 4.52 25.61
C LEU A 186 4.17 5.88 25.48
N HIS A 187 3.05 5.94 24.75
CA HIS A 187 2.27 7.16 24.57
C HIS A 187 1.77 7.71 25.91
N ASP A 188 1.16 6.87 26.74
CA ASP A 188 0.65 7.23 28.07
C ASP A 188 1.78 7.73 28.98
N ASN A 189 2.92 7.04 28.98
CA ASN A 189 4.09 7.46 29.77
C ASN A 189 4.66 8.81 29.33
N LEU A 190 4.69 9.10 28.02
CA LEU A 190 5.16 10.37 27.49
C LEU A 190 4.17 11.51 27.78
N ALA A 191 2.89 11.28 27.59
CA ALA A 191 1.84 12.24 27.92
C ALA A 191 1.81 12.54 29.43
N GLY A 192 1.99 11.50 30.26
CA GLY A 192 2.00 11.56 31.72
C GLY A 192 3.39 11.78 32.36
N ILE A 193 4.39 12.23 31.59
CA ILE A 193 5.78 12.27 32.08
C ILE A 193 5.94 13.17 33.31
N ARG A 194 5.16 14.26 33.39
CA ARG A 194 5.18 15.16 34.55
C ARG A 194 4.68 14.48 35.82
N GLN A 195 3.63 13.65 35.71
CA GLN A 195 3.07 12.88 36.80
C GLN A 195 4.04 11.80 37.25
N ILE A 196 4.64 11.06 36.32
CA ILE A 196 5.66 10.05 36.63
C ILE A 196 6.81 10.66 37.44
N LYS A 197 7.28 11.85 37.03
CA LYS A 197 8.32 12.61 37.77
C LYS A 197 7.84 13.15 39.11
N ALA A 198 6.63 13.69 39.18
CA ALA A 198 6.08 14.27 40.41
C ALA A 198 5.86 13.22 41.51
N TYR A 199 5.46 11.99 41.14
CA TYR A 199 5.24 10.89 42.08
C TYR A 199 6.49 10.02 42.29
N THR A 200 7.60 10.28 41.59
CA THR A 200 8.86 9.51 41.69
C THR A 200 8.67 8.00 41.43
N VAL A 201 7.82 7.67 40.45
CA VAL A 201 7.46 6.29 40.06
C VAL A 201 8.22 5.82 38.81
N GLU A 202 9.36 6.43 38.48
CA GLU A 202 10.16 6.04 37.31
C GLU A 202 10.59 4.56 37.32
N PRO A 203 11.03 3.97 38.45
CA PRO A 203 11.42 2.56 38.47
C PRO A 203 10.28 1.62 38.09
N GLU A 204 9.06 1.89 38.58
CA GLU A 204 7.86 1.11 38.28
C GLU A 204 7.43 1.26 36.82
N ALA A 205 7.49 2.50 36.29
CA ALA A 205 7.20 2.77 34.88
C ALA A 205 8.21 2.07 33.95
N LEU A 206 9.49 2.04 34.33
CA LEU A 206 10.54 1.33 33.60
C LEU A 206 10.33 -0.18 33.63
N ASP A 207 9.99 -0.76 34.78
CA ASP A 207 9.74 -2.19 34.91
C ASP A 207 8.53 -2.63 34.07
N ARG A 208 7.41 -1.90 34.18
CA ARG A 208 6.21 -2.13 33.34
C ARG A 208 6.51 -2.06 31.84
N PHE A 209 7.30 -1.07 31.43
CA PHE A 209 7.73 -0.94 30.04
C PHE A 209 8.65 -2.11 29.61
N GLY A 210 9.58 -2.51 30.47
CA GLY A 210 10.46 -3.66 30.27
C GLY A 210 9.68 -4.97 30.08
N GLU A 211 8.65 -5.21 30.90
CA GLU A 211 7.77 -6.37 30.78
C GLU A 211 6.98 -6.37 29.46
N ALA A 212 6.39 -5.24 29.10
CA ALA A 212 5.66 -5.09 27.83
C ALA A 212 6.58 -5.30 26.63
N SER A 213 7.78 -4.72 26.67
CA SER A 213 8.80 -4.86 25.63
C SER A 213 9.27 -6.31 25.47
N ARG A 214 9.54 -7.01 26.58
CA ARG A 214 9.88 -8.44 26.56
C ARG A 214 8.75 -9.28 25.98
N ARG A 215 7.49 -9.02 26.38
CA ARG A 215 6.32 -9.73 25.84
C ARG A 215 6.18 -9.54 24.33
N ALA A 216 6.32 -8.31 23.84
CA ALA A 216 6.33 -8.01 22.41
C ALA A 216 7.45 -8.77 21.68
N GLY A 217 8.67 -8.74 22.24
CA GLY A 217 9.83 -9.49 21.73
C GLY A 217 9.61 -11.00 21.67
N GLU A 218 9.05 -11.61 22.71
CA GLU A 218 8.75 -13.04 22.75
C GLU A 218 7.70 -13.45 21.72
N LYS A 219 6.64 -12.66 21.56
CA LYS A 219 5.59 -12.90 20.55
C LYS A 219 6.16 -12.78 19.14
N HIS A 220 6.95 -11.73 18.89
CA HIS A 220 7.62 -11.54 17.61
C HIS A 220 8.60 -12.68 17.29
N MET A 221 9.37 -13.12 18.29
CA MET A 221 10.31 -14.24 18.14
C MET A 221 9.60 -15.56 17.78
N ARG A 222 8.37 -15.81 18.25
CA ARG A 222 7.59 -17.00 17.83
C ARG A 222 7.26 -16.98 16.34
N VAL A 223 6.98 -15.80 15.79
CA VAL A 223 6.76 -15.61 14.36
C VAL A 223 8.05 -15.88 13.58
N MET A 224 9.15 -15.26 14.02
CA MET A 224 10.47 -15.40 13.39
C MET A 224 10.99 -16.84 13.40
N LYS A 225 10.81 -17.58 14.51
CA LYS A 225 11.15 -19.01 14.57
C LYS A 225 10.40 -19.84 13.51
N GLY A 226 9.14 -19.50 13.23
CA GLY A 226 8.38 -20.13 12.16
C GLY A 226 8.96 -19.82 10.78
N GLN A 227 9.30 -18.56 10.51
CA GLN A 227 9.92 -18.14 9.25
C GLN A 227 11.29 -18.79 9.03
N ALA A 228 12.09 -18.88 10.09
CA ALA A 228 13.43 -19.47 10.07
C ALA A 228 13.43 -20.96 9.70
N LEU A 229 12.30 -21.67 9.85
CA LEU A 229 12.16 -23.06 9.43
C LEU A 229 11.60 -23.18 8.00
N VAL A 230 10.61 -22.35 7.65
CA VAL A 230 9.89 -22.46 6.37
C VAL A 230 10.69 -21.94 5.19
N TRP A 231 11.34 -20.79 5.32
CA TRP A 231 12.08 -20.19 4.20
C TRP A 231 13.25 -21.05 3.71
N PRO A 232 14.09 -21.64 4.59
CA PRO A 232 15.11 -22.58 4.12
C PRO A 232 14.53 -23.80 3.39
N GLY A 233 13.37 -24.30 3.82
CA GLY A 233 12.67 -25.40 3.12
C GLY A 233 12.17 -24.99 1.73
N VAL A 234 11.62 -23.78 1.61
CA VAL A 234 11.22 -23.21 0.31
C VAL A 234 12.42 -23.01 -0.60
N SER A 235 13.52 -22.47 -0.08
CA SER A 235 14.78 -22.30 -0.84
C SER A 235 15.34 -23.63 -1.30
N LEU A 236 15.39 -24.64 -0.43
CA LEU A 236 15.84 -25.99 -0.78
C LEU A 236 14.98 -26.58 -1.91
N LEU A 237 13.66 -26.44 -1.85
CA LEU A 237 12.77 -26.92 -2.91
C LEU A 237 13.01 -26.17 -4.23
N ALA A 238 13.16 -24.84 -4.19
CA ALA A 238 13.44 -24.04 -5.36
C ALA A 238 14.79 -24.42 -6.00
N GLU A 239 15.86 -24.49 -5.21
CA GLU A 239 17.20 -24.86 -5.68
C GLU A 239 17.25 -26.33 -6.16
N SER A 240 16.55 -27.24 -5.50
CA SER A 240 16.40 -28.62 -5.99
C SER A 240 15.70 -28.67 -7.35
N GLY A 241 14.74 -27.76 -7.59
CA GLY A 241 14.09 -27.58 -8.87
C GLY A 241 15.05 -27.21 -9.99
N ILE A 242 16.00 -26.32 -9.71
CA ILE A 242 17.07 -25.95 -10.65
C ILE A 242 17.93 -27.18 -10.98
N ILE A 243 18.33 -27.95 -9.96
CA ILE A 243 19.16 -29.16 -10.15
C ILE A 243 18.39 -30.21 -10.97
N LEU A 244 17.13 -30.45 -10.66
CA LEU A 244 16.27 -31.37 -11.41
C LEU A 244 16.11 -30.94 -12.86
N MET A 245 15.81 -29.65 -13.09
CA MET A 245 15.72 -29.07 -14.43
C MET A 245 17.03 -29.24 -15.20
N LEU A 246 18.17 -28.88 -14.62
CA LEU A 246 19.47 -29.04 -15.28
C LEU A 246 19.81 -30.51 -15.52
N GLY A 247 19.51 -31.40 -14.58
CA GLY A 247 19.75 -32.84 -14.72
C GLY A 247 18.91 -33.47 -15.83
N CYS A 248 17.61 -33.21 -15.86
CA CYS A 248 16.72 -33.66 -16.93
C CYS A 248 17.10 -33.03 -18.28
N GLY A 249 17.39 -31.73 -18.29
CA GLY A 249 17.84 -31.00 -19.47
C GLY A 249 19.13 -31.59 -20.05
N ALA A 250 20.16 -31.77 -19.22
CA ALA A 250 21.43 -32.38 -19.63
C ALA A 250 21.24 -33.82 -20.15
N TRP A 251 20.40 -34.62 -19.49
CA TRP A 251 20.09 -35.98 -19.94
C TRP A 251 19.41 -35.98 -21.32
N TRP A 252 18.44 -35.11 -21.55
CA TRP A 252 17.78 -34.99 -22.86
C TRP A 252 18.68 -34.40 -23.95
N THR A 253 19.58 -33.48 -23.59
CA THR A 253 20.63 -32.99 -24.51
C THR A 253 21.57 -34.13 -24.91
N LEU A 254 22.03 -34.97 -23.98
CA LEU A 254 22.88 -36.12 -24.27
C LEU A 254 22.18 -37.15 -25.17
N GLN A 255 20.85 -37.25 -25.10
CA GLN A 255 20.04 -38.07 -25.99
C GLN A 255 19.75 -37.43 -27.36
N GLY A 256 20.25 -36.22 -27.61
CA GLY A 256 19.99 -35.47 -28.86
C GLY A 256 18.55 -34.98 -29.01
N ARG A 257 17.76 -34.94 -27.92
CA ARG A 257 16.36 -34.49 -27.95
C ARG A 257 16.21 -32.97 -27.88
N MET A 258 17.24 -32.27 -27.38
CA MET A 258 17.28 -30.81 -27.28
C MET A 258 18.71 -30.28 -27.34
N GLU A 259 18.85 -29.02 -27.71
CA GLU A 259 20.13 -28.33 -27.76
C GLU A 259 20.61 -27.94 -26.34
N ALA A 260 21.92 -27.86 -26.15
CA ALA A 260 22.53 -27.58 -24.83
C ALA A 260 22.20 -26.19 -24.29
N GLY A 261 21.90 -25.23 -25.17
CA GLY A 261 21.48 -23.88 -24.82
C GLY A 261 20.08 -23.82 -24.23
N THR A 262 19.22 -24.82 -24.46
CA THR A 262 17.85 -24.82 -23.92
C THR A 262 17.84 -24.91 -22.38
N PRO A 263 18.50 -25.89 -21.73
CA PRO A 263 18.62 -25.92 -20.27
C PRO A 263 19.32 -24.69 -19.67
N VAL A 264 20.33 -24.14 -20.35
CA VAL A 264 21.06 -22.94 -19.88
C VAL A 264 20.17 -21.71 -19.93
N ALA A 265 19.38 -21.55 -20.99
CA ALA A 265 18.44 -20.46 -21.11
C ALA A 265 17.28 -20.57 -20.10
N PHE A 266 16.86 -21.78 -19.76
CA PHE A 266 15.90 -22.02 -18.68
C PHE A 266 16.44 -21.61 -17.32
N LEU A 267 17.74 -21.83 -17.06
CA LEU A 267 18.40 -21.36 -15.84
C LEU A 267 18.33 -19.83 -15.70
N VAL A 268 18.51 -19.10 -16.79
CA VAL A 268 18.34 -17.64 -16.82
C VAL A 268 16.88 -17.24 -16.63
N ALA A 269 15.95 -17.94 -17.31
CA ALA A 269 14.52 -17.70 -17.21
C ALA A 269 13.96 -17.96 -15.79
N TRP A 270 14.57 -18.88 -15.04
CA TRP A 270 14.20 -19.22 -13.66
C TRP A 270 14.09 -17.99 -12.76
N GLY A 271 15.13 -17.14 -12.73
CA GLY A 271 15.12 -15.94 -11.88
C GLY A 271 13.96 -15.00 -12.20
N PHE A 272 13.62 -14.86 -13.48
CA PHE A 272 12.51 -14.03 -13.92
C PHE A 272 11.13 -14.64 -13.68
N LEU A 273 11.04 -15.96 -13.51
CA LEU A 273 9.80 -16.66 -13.19
C LEU A 273 9.39 -16.49 -11.72
N PHE A 274 10.36 -16.41 -10.80
CA PHE A 274 10.11 -16.29 -9.36
C PHE A 274 9.92 -14.84 -8.89
N ASP A 275 10.54 -13.85 -9.54
CA ASP A 275 10.43 -12.43 -9.19
C ASP A 275 8.95 -11.94 -9.11
N PRO A 276 8.05 -12.25 -10.08
CA PRO A 276 6.63 -11.89 -10.02
C PRO A 276 5.89 -12.42 -8.79
N ILE A 277 6.23 -13.63 -8.33
CA ILE A 277 5.54 -14.29 -7.21
C ILE A 277 5.72 -13.48 -5.93
N SER A 278 6.94 -13.02 -5.67
CA SER A 278 7.26 -12.17 -4.52
C SER A 278 6.56 -10.81 -4.59
N ARG A 279 6.47 -10.21 -5.78
CA ARG A 279 5.80 -8.92 -5.99
C ARG A 279 4.30 -9.00 -5.70
N ILE A 280 3.62 -10.07 -6.12
CA ILE A 280 2.17 -10.25 -5.87
C ILE A 280 1.86 -10.28 -4.36
N ASN A 281 2.72 -10.92 -3.56
CA ASN A 281 2.53 -10.95 -2.11
C ASN A 281 2.65 -9.54 -1.48
N HIS A 282 3.63 -8.75 -1.92
CA HIS A 282 3.75 -7.35 -1.48
C HIS A 282 2.53 -6.52 -1.87
N LEU A 283 2.05 -6.66 -3.10
CA LEU A 283 0.88 -5.93 -3.59
C LEU A 283 -0.39 -6.25 -2.83
N THR A 284 -0.52 -7.47 -2.29
CA THR A 284 -1.68 -7.82 -1.44
C THR A 284 -1.73 -6.97 -0.17
N GLN A 285 -0.57 -6.70 0.46
CA GLN A 285 -0.49 -5.85 1.64
C GLN A 285 -0.82 -4.39 1.32
N VAL A 286 -0.25 -3.87 0.22
CA VAL A 286 -0.56 -2.53 -0.29
C VAL A 286 -2.06 -2.41 -0.61
N PHE A 287 -2.65 -3.44 -1.21
CA PHE A 287 -4.07 -3.49 -1.55
C PHE A 287 -4.98 -3.39 -0.33
N LEU A 288 -4.70 -4.18 0.71
CA LEU A 288 -5.50 -4.19 1.94
C LEU A 288 -5.42 -2.84 2.66
N GLY A 289 -4.21 -2.30 2.86
CA GLY A 289 -4.02 -0.99 3.50
C GLY A 289 -4.66 0.14 2.69
N GLY A 290 -4.46 0.11 1.37
CA GLY A 290 -5.04 1.04 0.42
C GLY A 290 -6.56 1.06 0.42
N LYS A 291 -7.20 -0.10 0.44
CA LYS A 291 -8.67 -0.21 0.49
C LYS A 291 -9.25 0.47 1.74
N VAL A 292 -8.62 0.26 2.89
CA VAL A 292 -9.07 0.86 4.15
C VAL A 292 -8.88 2.38 4.14
N ALA A 293 -7.73 2.87 3.67
CA ALA A 293 -7.48 4.29 3.51
C ALA A 293 -8.47 4.94 2.53
N ALA A 294 -8.69 4.30 1.38
CA ALA A 294 -9.61 4.76 0.34
C ALA A 294 -11.02 4.91 0.91
N LYS A 295 -11.51 3.89 1.61
CA LYS A 295 -12.83 3.94 2.25
C LYS A 295 -12.97 5.18 3.14
N ARG A 296 -12.00 5.46 4.00
CA ARG A 296 -12.06 6.61 4.92
C ARG A 296 -12.00 7.97 4.22
N VAL A 297 -11.28 8.07 3.10
CA VAL A 297 -11.24 9.28 2.27
C VAL A 297 -12.59 9.49 1.57
N PHE A 298 -13.13 8.45 0.94
CA PHE A 298 -14.42 8.53 0.24
C PHE A 298 -15.60 8.71 1.20
N ASP A 299 -15.56 8.09 2.38
CA ASP A 299 -16.57 8.30 3.44
C ASP A 299 -16.68 9.80 3.81
N ILE A 300 -15.58 10.59 3.76
CA ILE A 300 -15.61 12.04 3.98
C ILE A 300 -16.10 12.79 2.73
N LEU A 301 -15.63 12.40 1.54
CA LEU A 301 -16.04 13.03 0.28
C LEU A 301 -17.55 12.90 0.00
N ASP A 302 -18.16 11.81 0.47
CA ASP A 302 -19.57 11.48 0.25
C ASP A 302 -20.51 12.09 1.32
N LEU A 303 -19.98 12.70 2.38
CA LEU A 303 -20.81 13.41 3.37
C LEU A 303 -21.62 14.54 2.70
N PRO A 304 -22.81 14.91 3.20
CA PRO A 304 -23.50 16.09 2.69
C PRO A 304 -22.73 17.37 3.01
N ASP A 305 -22.76 18.33 2.09
CA ASP A 305 -22.30 19.70 2.34
C ASP A 305 -23.24 20.39 3.36
N GLU A 306 -22.77 21.46 4.00
CA GLU A 306 -23.58 22.32 4.85
C GLU A 306 -24.75 22.91 4.06
N SER A 307 -25.92 22.90 4.68
CA SER A 307 -27.14 23.42 4.08
C SER A 307 -26.99 24.90 3.75
N ASN A 308 -27.55 25.33 2.62
CA ASN A 308 -27.66 26.73 2.23
C ASN A 308 -26.31 27.45 2.00
N ILE A 309 -25.20 26.75 1.77
CA ILE A 309 -23.88 27.37 1.48
C ILE A 309 -23.95 28.43 0.37
N THR A 310 -24.76 28.19 -0.67
CA THR A 310 -24.93 29.12 -1.80
C THR A 310 -26.24 29.89 -1.74
N GLU A 311 -27.02 29.72 -0.69
CA GLU A 311 -28.33 30.34 -0.51
C GLU A 311 -28.26 31.41 0.57
N GLY A 312 -29.11 32.43 0.45
CA GLY A 312 -29.15 33.56 1.38
C GLY A 312 -28.89 34.90 0.72
N GLU A 313 -29.46 35.95 1.30
CA GLU A 313 -29.30 37.32 0.83
C GLU A 313 -28.18 38.01 1.61
N ARG A 314 -27.28 38.69 0.89
CA ARG A 314 -26.33 39.59 1.55
C ARG A 314 -27.06 40.88 1.90
N PRO A 315 -27.24 41.22 3.19
CA PRO A 315 -27.99 42.41 3.56
C PRO A 315 -27.27 43.67 3.04
N ALA A 316 -28.04 44.58 2.42
CA ALA A 316 -27.53 45.85 1.90
C ALA A 316 -27.05 46.79 3.02
N GLU A 317 -27.72 46.73 4.17
CA GLU A 317 -27.35 47.42 5.41
C GLU A 317 -27.35 46.43 6.57
N PHE A 318 -26.29 46.44 7.38
CA PHE A 318 -26.22 45.65 8.61
C PHE A 318 -26.46 46.56 9.81
N ARG A 319 -27.68 46.54 10.37
CA ARG A 319 -28.06 47.39 11.53
C ARG A 319 -27.67 46.78 12.88
N GLY A 320 -27.39 45.48 12.94
CA GLY A 320 -26.86 44.81 14.14
C GLY A 320 -27.88 44.52 15.25
N ARG A 321 -29.20 44.57 14.97
CA ARG A 321 -30.22 44.06 15.90
C ARG A 321 -30.24 42.53 15.83
N VAL A 322 -30.11 41.86 16.98
CA VAL A 322 -30.15 40.39 17.10
C VAL A 322 -31.35 40.00 17.95
N GLU A 323 -32.18 39.08 17.46
CA GLU A 323 -33.42 38.68 18.11
C GLU A 323 -33.54 37.15 18.07
N PHE A 324 -33.72 36.55 19.25
CA PHE A 324 -34.14 35.17 19.43
C PHE A 324 -35.63 35.19 19.78
N GLU A 325 -36.46 34.46 19.04
CA GLU A 325 -37.91 34.34 19.28
C GLU A 325 -38.25 32.89 19.63
N HIS A 326 -38.58 32.60 20.90
CA HIS A 326 -38.95 31.27 21.38
C HIS A 326 -37.98 30.16 20.88
N ALA A 327 -36.68 30.46 20.89
CA ALA A 327 -35.66 29.63 20.28
C ALA A 327 -35.41 28.37 21.13
N ASN A 328 -35.45 27.22 20.46
CA ASN A 328 -35.18 25.91 21.05
C ASN A 328 -34.06 25.25 20.25
N PHE A 329 -33.04 24.73 20.93
CA PHE A 329 -31.94 24.02 20.26
C PHE A 329 -31.41 22.87 21.09
N SER A 330 -31.02 21.80 20.39
CA SER A 330 -30.42 20.63 20.99
C SER A 330 -29.34 20.03 20.10
N TYR A 331 -28.20 19.66 20.70
CA TYR A 331 -27.14 18.91 19.99
C TYR A 331 -27.53 17.44 19.80
N ASP A 332 -28.23 16.88 20.78
CA ASP A 332 -28.76 15.52 20.85
C ASP A 332 -30.30 15.58 21.05
N PRO A 333 -31.11 14.79 20.34
CA PRO A 333 -32.58 14.85 20.46
C PRO A 333 -33.12 14.74 21.88
N ASP A 334 -32.42 14.01 22.76
CA ASP A 334 -32.92 13.66 24.10
C ASP A 334 -32.52 14.68 25.18
N THR A 335 -31.53 15.55 24.90
CA THR A 335 -30.97 16.47 25.90
C THR A 335 -30.96 17.92 25.41
N PRO A 336 -32.04 18.68 25.62
CA PRO A 336 -32.17 20.05 25.15
C PRO A 336 -31.10 20.97 25.75
N ALA A 337 -30.35 21.65 24.88
CA ALA A 337 -29.27 22.57 25.30
C ALA A 337 -29.80 23.97 25.62
N VAL A 338 -30.82 24.41 24.87
CA VAL A 338 -31.49 25.70 25.02
C VAL A 338 -32.99 25.49 24.81
N GLN A 339 -33.83 26.01 25.72
CA GLN A 339 -35.29 25.91 25.62
C GLN A 339 -35.95 27.27 25.79
N ASP A 340 -36.87 27.58 24.87
CA ASP A 340 -37.74 28.76 24.89
C ASP A 340 -37.03 30.09 25.18
N ILE A 341 -35.88 30.32 24.56
CA ILE A 341 -35.15 31.59 24.73
C ILE A 341 -35.74 32.67 23.84
N SER A 342 -36.17 33.75 24.48
CA SER A 342 -36.53 35.00 23.82
C SER A 342 -35.65 36.13 24.32
N LEU A 343 -34.88 36.74 23.42
CA LEU A 343 -33.90 37.79 23.74
C LEU A 343 -33.80 38.77 22.57
N VAL A 344 -33.79 40.07 22.86
CA VAL A 344 -33.53 41.12 21.86
C VAL A 344 -32.30 41.93 22.30
N ALA A 345 -31.31 42.04 21.41
CA ALA A 345 -30.15 42.91 21.56
C ALA A 345 -30.22 44.04 20.53
N GLU A 346 -30.37 45.27 21.01
CA GLU A 346 -30.46 46.46 20.17
C GLU A 346 -29.07 46.93 19.67
N PRO A 347 -29.00 47.67 18.55
CA PRO A 347 -27.72 48.16 18.02
C PRO A 347 -26.94 48.98 19.07
N GLY A 348 -25.67 48.61 19.28
CA GLY A 348 -24.79 49.26 20.27
C GLY A 348 -24.98 48.78 21.72
N MET A 349 -25.89 47.85 21.97
CA MET A 349 -26.10 47.24 23.28
C MET A 349 -25.13 46.07 23.52
N THR A 350 -24.52 46.02 24.70
CA THR A 350 -23.75 44.86 25.15
C THR A 350 -24.61 44.02 26.09
N VAL A 351 -24.93 42.80 25.68
CA VAL A 351 -25.68 41.83 26.50
C VAL A 351 -24.70 40.84 27.12
N ALA A 352 -24.79 40.66 28.44
CA ALA A 352 -23.97 39.69 29.18
C ALA A 352 -24.79 38.42 29.50
N LEU A 353 -24.33 37.27 29.01
CA LEU A 353 -24.91 35.97 29.34
C LEU A 353 -24.22 35.40 30.59
N VAL A 354 -24.96 35.29 31.70
CA VAL A 354 -24.44 34.84 33.00
C VAL A 354 -25.20 33.62 33.50
N GLY A 355 -24.49 32.64 34.06
CA GLY A 355 -25.09 31.42 34.60
C GLY A 355 -24.07 30.31 34.82
N PRO A 356 -24.43 29.23 35.53
CA PRO A 356 -23.53 28.10 35.83
C PRO A 356 -23.08 27.36 34.56
N THR A 357 -22.02 26.55 34.65
CA THR A 357 -21.59 25.66 33.55
C THR A 357 -22.75 24.75 33.13
N GLY A 358 -22.96 24.59 31.83
CA GLY A 358 -24.09 23.81 31.28
C GLY A 358 -25.38 24.59 31.05
N ALA A 359 -25.47 25.86 31.46
CA ALA A 359 -26.67 26.70 31.25
C ALA A 359 -26.91 27.16 29.78
N GLY A 360 -26.31 26.51 28.77
CA GLY A 360 -26.52 26.85 27.35
C GLY A 360 -25.84 28.14 26.83
N LYS A 361 -25.09 28.87 27.66
CA LYS A 361 -24.43 30.14 27.26
C LYS A 361 -23.58 30.05 25.99
N SER A 362 -22.70 29.03 25.90
CA SER A 362 -21.86 28.82 24.72
C SER A 362 -22.68 28.36 23.52
N THR A 363 -23.80 27.67 23.75
CA THR A 363 -24.72 27.25 22.70
C THR A 363 -25.41 28.44 22.05
N ILE A 364 -25.89 29.40 22.86
CA ILE A 364 -26.48 30.66 22.36
C ILE A 364 -25.48 31.45 21.52
N LEU A 365 -24.18 31.40 21.83
CA LEU A 365 -23.13 32.06 21.04
C LEU A 365 -22.81 31.35 19.72
N ASN A 366 -23.10 30.05 19.62
CA ASN A 366 -22.84 29.24 18.42
C ASN A 366 -24.02 29.23 17.44
N LEU A 367 -25.22 29.55 17.91
CA LEU A 367 -26.43 29.79 17.10
C LEU A 367 -26.36 31.18 16.48
#